data_AF-A0A8H4TWM6-F1
#
_entry.id   AF-A0A8H4TWM6-F1
#
_cell.length_a   1.000
_cell.length_b   1.000
_cell.length_c   1.000
_cell.angle_alpha   90.00
_cell.angle_beta   90.00
_cell.angle_gamma   90.00
#
_symmetry.space_group_name_H-M   'P 1'
#
loop_
_entity.id
_entity.type
_entity.pdbx_description
1 polymer ?
#
loop_
_entity_poly.entity_id
_entity_poly.type
_entity_poly.pdbx_seq_one_letter_code
_entity_poly.pdbx_strand_id
1 'polypeptide(L)'
;APNREDKDFKSLPDYCPPLNSLPNRPNSLKVDWKGQPVDLSGDPFVGLLHPDEVSLASNLRLDCATYLTSKRRIFERRLLCLRNNKEFRKTDAQQACKIDVNKASKLWTAFDKVNWLDADWVRQFL
;
A
#
# COMPACT_ATOMS: atom_id res chain seq x y z
N ALA A 1 4.12 -2.10 -27.20
CA ALA A 1 4.92 -1.75 -26.01
C ALA A 1 4.16 -2.26 -24.79
N PRO A 2 4.75 -3.13 -23.96
CA PRO A 2 3.99 -3.81 -22.92
C PRO A 2 3.64 -2.85 -21.78
N ASN A 3 2.34 -2.85 -21.44
CA ASN A 3 1.66 -2.26 -20.28
C ASN A 3 2.44 -1.32 -19.37
N ARG A 4 2.28 -0.03 -19.62
CA ARG A 4 2.74 1.06 -18.75
C ARG A 4 1.80 1.30 -17.55
N GLU A 5 0.56 0.83 -17.64
CA GLU A 5 -0.52 1.13 -16.68
C GLU A 5 -0.37 0.47 -15.31
N ASP A 6 0.17 -0.75 -15.22
CA ASP A 6 0.34 -1.45 -13.93
C ASP A 6 1.44 -0.83 -13.04
N LYS A 7 2.34 -0.07 -13.65
CA LYS A 7 3.45 0.64 -12.97
C LYS A 7 3.23 2.16 -12.89
N ASP A 8 2.14 2.69 -13.44
CA ASP A 8 1.86 4.13 -13.43
C ASP A 8 1.15 4.55 -12.13
N PHE A 9 1.80 4.29 -11.00
CA PHE A 9 1.33 4.81 -9.72
C PHE A 9 1.25 6.34 -9.78
N LYS A 10 2.11 7.02 -10.56
CA LYS A 10 2.12 8.48 -10.75
C LYS A 10 0.81 9.03 -11.30
N SER A 11 0.10 8.30 -12.16
CA SER A 11 -1.21 8.69 -12.67
C SER A 11 -2.33 8.56 -11.62
N LEU A 12 -2.11 7.78 -10.55
CA LEU A 12 -3.05 7.69 -9.44
C LEU A 12 -2.84 8.85 -8.44
N PRO A 13 -3.92 9.48 -7.95
CA PRO A 13 -3.82 10.50 -6.92
C PRO A 13 -3.18 9.94 -5.63
N ASP A 14 -2.22 10.68 -5.08
CA ASP A 14 -1.57 10.31 -3.83
C ASP A 14 -2.38 10.85 -2.65
N TYR A 15 -3.27 10.01 -2.13
CA TYR A 15 -3.99 10.26 -0.87
C TYR A 15 -3.27 9.62 0.33
N CYS A 16 -2.00 9.25 0.16
CA CYS A 16 -1.26 8.54 1.19
C CYS A 16 -0.83 9.52 2.29
N PRO A 17 -0.89 9.11 3.56
CA PRO A 17 -0.35 9.91 4.64
C PRO A 17 1.17 10.10 4.49
N PRO A 18 1.74 11.21 4.99
CA PRO A 18 3.16 11.45 4.93
C PRO A 18 3.93 10.32 5.62
N LEU A 19 5.10 9.97 5.08
CA LEU A 19 5.96 8.90 5.61
C LEU A 19 6.33 9.14 7.09
N ASN A 20 6.28 10.40 7.54
CA ASN A 20 6.51 10.83 8.91
C ASN A 20 5.40 10.42 9.91
N SER A 21 4.25 9.94 9.41
CA SER A 21 3.18 9.39 10.24
C SER A 21 3.47 7.98 10.74
N LEU A 22 4.45 7.30 10.16
CA LEU A 22 4.95 6.05 10.73
C LEU A 22 5.76 6.41 11.98
N PRO A 23 5.50 5.76 13.13
CA PRO A 23 6.38 5.91 14.28
C PRO A 23 7.80 5.52 13.84
N ASN A 24 8.81 6.28 14.28
CA ASN A 24 10.24 6.03 14.03
C ASN A 24 10.70 4.75 14.77
N ARG A 25 10.01 3.64 14.50
CA ARG A 25 10.14 2.31 15.09
C ARG A 25 10.35 1.37 13.90
N PRO A 26 11.57 0.85 13.70
CA PRO A 26 11.81 -0.17 12.69
C PRO A 26 10.88 -1.37 12.97
N ASN A 27 10.27 -1.94 11.92
CA ASN A 27 9.31 -3.07 11.96
C ASN A 27 7.84 -2.72 12.22
N SER A 28 7.42 -1.47 12.04
CA SER A 28 6.01 -1.11 12.25
C SER A 28 5.08 -1.78 11.23
N LEU A 29 5.57 -1.97 10.00
CA LEU A 29 4.88 -2.67 8.90
C LEU A 29 5.35 -4.12 8.74
N LYS A 30 5.90 -4.76 9.79
CA LYS A 30 6.38 -6.15 9.65
C LYS A 30 5.21 -7.10 9.38
N VAL A 31 5.27 -7.75 8.22
CA VAL A 31 4.36 -8.82 7.81
C VAL A 31 5.10 -10.14 7.81
N ASP A 32 4.50 -11.16 8.41
CA ASP A 32 4.97 -12.53 8.30
C ASP A 32 4.45 -13.13 6.98
N TRP A 33 5.38 -13.39 6.06
CA TRP A 33 5.12 -14.06 4.79
C TRP A 33 6.01 -15.30 4.69
N LYS A 34 5.41 -16.44 4.33
CA LYS A 34 6.16 -17.68 4.11
C LYS A 34 6.84 -17.65 2.74
N GLY A 35 8.10 -17.24 2.72
CA GLY A 35 8.96 -17.29 1.53
C GLY A 35 10.22 -16.45 1.72
N GLN A 36 11.28 -16.74 0.95
CA GLN A 36 12.44 -15.84 0.93
C GLN A 36 12.02 -14.48 0.33
N PRO A 37 12.40 -13.34 0.95
CA PRO A 37 12.13 -12.03 0.41
C PRO A 37 12.79 -11.87 -0.97
N VAL A 38 12.15 -11.09 -1.85
CA VAL A 38 12.76 -10.70 -3.12
C VAL A 38 13.66 -9.49 -2.91
N ASP A 39 14.82 -9.48 -3.57
CA ASP A 39 15.67 -8.29 -3.59
C ASP A 39 15.02 -7.22 -4.48
N LEU A 40 14.69 -6.08 -3.86
CA LEU A 40 14.12 -4.90 -4.53
C LEU A 40 15.16 -3.78 -4.64
N SER A 41 16.43 -4.07 -4.32
CA SER A 41 17.51 -3.09 -4.33
C SER A 41 17.80 -2.56 -5.75
N GLY A 42 17.48 -3.36 -6.78
CA GLY A 42 17.60 -2.99 -8.19
C GLY A 42 16.43 -2.18 -8.77
N ASP A 43 15.36 -1.92 -8.00
CA ASP A 43 14.18 -1.22 -8.50
C ASP A 43 14.40 0.31 -8.48
N PRO A 44 14.17 1.04 -9.58
CA PRO A 44 14.35 2.50 -9.62
C PRO A 44 13.36 3.25 -8.72
N PHE A 45 12.31 2.58 -8.26
CA PHE A 45 11.28 3.15 -7.40
C PHE A 45 11.56 2.94 -5.91
N VAL A 46 12.57 2.15 -5.54
CA VAL A 46 12.88 1.84 -4.13
C VAL A 46 13.11 3.10 -3.29
N GLY A 47 13.72 4.14 -3.87
CA GLY A 47 13.94 5.43 -3.21
C GLY A 47 12.69 6.29 -3.02
N LEU A 48 11.55 5.91 -3.60
CA LEU A 48 10.25 6.57 -3.38
C LEU A 48 9.45 5.91 -2.26
N LEU A 49 9.87 4.74 -1.78
CA LEU A 49 9.20 4.00 -0.71
C LEU A 49 9.96 4.16 0.61
N HIS A 50 9.24 4.04 1.73
CA HIS A 50 9.89 3.94 3.03
C HIS A 50 10.65 2.61 3.17
N PRO A 51 11.78 2.53 3.91
CA PRO A 51 12.48 1.27 4.16
C PRO A 51 11.60 0.15 4.74
N ASP A 52 10.61 0.48 5.58
CA ASP A 52 9.62 -0.49 6.07
C ASP A 52 8.69 -1.00 4.95
N GLU A 53 8.30 -0.14 4.00
CA GLU A 53 7.47 -0.52 2.86
C GLU A 53 8.24 -1.37 1.86
N VAL A 54 9.51 -1.03 1.59
CA VAL A 54 10.43 -1.84 0.79
C VAL A 54 10.58 -3.21 1.43
N SER A 55 10.83 -3.28 2.73
CA SER A 55 10.93 -4.54 3.46
C SER A 55 9.64 -5.36 3.35
N LEU A 56 8.47 -4.72 3.43
CA LEU A 56 7.18 -5.39 3.28
C LEU A 56 6.95 -5.88 1.85
N ALA A 57 7.25 -5.08 0.84
CA ALA A 57 7.14 -5.45 -0.57
C ALA A 57 8.10 -6.62 -0.91
N SER A 58 9.33 -6.56 -0.40
CA SER A 58 10.33 -7.62 -0.49
C SER A 58 9.80 -8.93 0.12
N ASN A 59 9.25 -8.87 1.34
CA ASN A 59 8.66 -10.03 1.99
C ASN A 59 7.46 -10.60 1.22
N LEU A 60 6.58 -9.75 0.71
CA LEU A 60 5.40 -10.14 -0.06
C LEU A 60 5.71 -10.55 -1.52
N ARG A 61 6.98 -10.46 -1.93
CA ARG A 61 7.41 -10.68 -3.32
C ARG A 61 6.62 -9.82 -4.29
N LEU A 62 6.62 -8.50 -4.08
CA LEU A 62 5.97 -7.49 -4.91
C LEU A 62 7.00 -6.48 -5.40
N ASP A 63 6.95 -6.12 -6.67
CA ASP A 63 7.71 -4.99 -7.20
C ASP A 63 7.29 -3.67 -6.54
N CYS A 64 8.25 -2.74 -6.38
CA CYS A 64 7.99 -1.42 -5.81
C CYS A 64 6.86 -0.66 -6.55
N ALA A 65 6.84 -0.76 -7.88
CA ALA A 65 5.80 -0.12 -8.69
C ALA A 65 4.40 -0.68 -8.39
N THR A 66 4.26 -2.01 -8.37
CA THR A 66 3.01 -2.70 -8.06
C THR A 66 2.52 -2.39 -6.65
N TYR A 67 3.45 -2.31 -5.70
CA TYR A 67 3.17 -1.92 -4.33
C TYR A 67 2.62 -0.50 -4.24
N LEU A 68 3.29 0.47 -4.88
CA LEU A 68 2.85 1.87 -4.90
C LEU A 68 1.46 2.02 -5.54
N THR A 69 1.23 1.35 -6.67
CA THR A 69 -0.09 1.33 -7.33
C THR A 69 -1.16 0.78 -6.38
N SER A 70 -0.88 -0.35 -5.72
CA SER A 70 -1.81 -0.99 -4.78
C SER A 70 -2.09 -0.10 -3.57
N LYS A 71 -1.06 0.50 -2.99
CA LYS A 71 -1.17 1.46 -1.90
C LYS A 71 -2.11 2.59 -2.28
N ARG A 72 -1.87 3.29 -3.39
CA ARG A 72 -2.72 4.41 -3.85
C ARG A 72 -4.18 3.98 -4.05
N ARG A 73 -4.43 2.81 -4.64
CA ARG A 73 -5.78 2.28 -4.81
C ARG A 73 -6.51 1.97 -3.50
N ILE A 74 -5.81 1.48 -2.49
CA ILE A 74 -6.41 1.24 -1.16
C ILE A 74 -6.91 2.56 -0.57
N PHE A 75 -6.08 3.62 -0.62
CA PHE A 75 -6.46 4.94 -0.10
C PHE A 75 -7.58 5.59 -0.91
N GLU A 76 -7.54 5.50 -2.24
CA GLU A 76 -8.63 5.96 -3.11
C GLU A 76 -9.94 5.23 -2.76
N ARG A 77 -9.90 3.90 -2.63
CA ARG A 77 -11.08 3.12 -2.25
C ARG A 77 -11.57 3.45 -0.85
N ARG A 78 -10.64 3.73 0.08
CA ARG A 78 -10.96 4.20 1.44
C ARG A 78 -11.69 5.55 1.40
N LEU A 79 -11.20 6.50 0.61
CA LEU A 79 -11.85 7.80 0.39
C LEU A 79 -13.24 7.64 -0.22
N LEU A 80 -13.40 6.77 -1.23
CA LEU A 80 -14.70 6.47 -1.84
C LEU A 80 -15.68 5.84 -0.84
N CYS A 81 -15.22 4.92 0.00
CA CYS A 81 -16.04 4.36 1.08
C CYS A 81 -16.44 5.46 2.08
N LEU A 82 -15.50 6.32 2.49
CA LEU A 82 -15.79 7.41 3.41
C LEU A 82 -16.80 8.41 2.82
N ARG A 83 -16.65 8.79 1.54
CA ARG A 83 -17.62 9.61 0.80
C ARG A 83 -19.01 9.00 0.75
N ASN A 84 -19.07 7.69 0.57
CA ASN A 84 -20.32 6.93 0.58
C ASN A 84 -20.82 6.61 2.00
N ASN A 85 -20.18 7.13 3.06
CA ASN A 85 -20.47 6.80 4.46
C ASN A 85 -20.48 5.28 4.73
N LYS A 86 -19.58 4.55 4.08
CA LYS A 86 -19.39 3.10 4.24
C LYS A 86 -18.08 2.80 4.97
N GLU A 87 -18.09 1.72 5.75
CA GLU A 87 -16.88 1.17 6.35
C GLU A 87 -15.96 0.58 5.26
N PHE A 88 -14.66 0.80 5.40
CA PHE A 88 -13.67 0.21 4.52
C PHE A 88 -13.22 -1.12 5.09
N ARG A 89 -13.54 -2.21 4.40
CA ARG A 89 -13.14 -3.56 4.81
C ARG A 89 -11.95 -4.04 3.99
N LYS A 90 -11.26 -5.06 4.52
CA LYS A 90 -10.18 -5.73 3.77
C LYS A 90 -10.64 -6.18 2.38
N THR A 91 -11.89 -6.62 2.23
CA THR A 91 -12.45 -7.09 0.95
C THR A 91 -12.49 -5.97 -0.09
N ASP A 92 -12.83 -4.74 0.30
CA ASP A 92 -12.78 -3.58 -0.60
C ASP A 92 -11.35 -3.27 -1.03
N ALA A 93 -10.39 -3.35 -0.09
CA ALA A 93 -8.98 -3.17 -0.40
C ALA A 93 -8.47 -4.23 -1.38
N GLN A 94 -8.83 -5.49 -1.15
CA GLN A 94 -8.48 -6.62 -2.02
C GLN A 94 -9.04 -6.46 -3.42
N GLN A 95 -10.30 -6.00 -3.55
CA GLN A 95 -10.91 -5.75 -4.85
C GLN A 95 -10.33 -4.53 -5.57
N ALA A 96 -9.92 -3.51 -4.82
CA ALA A 96 -9.29 -2.31 -5.38
C ALA A 96 -7.87 -2.62 -5.88
N CYS A 97 -7.11 -3.40 -5.13
CA CYS A 97 -5.76 -3.79 -5.52
C CYS A 97 -5.79 -4.79 -6.68
N LYS A 98 -4.98 -4.55 -7.72
CA LYS A 98 -4.80 -5.47 -8.86
C LYS A 98 -3.75 -6.54 -8.57
N ILE A 99 -3.66 -7.01 -7.33
CA ILE A 99 -2.68 -8.00 -6.88
C ILE A 99 -3.38 -9.21 -6.27
N ASP A 100 -2.60 -10.24 -5.97
CA ASP A 100 -3.08 -11.43 -5.28
C ASP A 100 -3.81 -11.08 -3.97
N VAL A 101 -4.98 -11.69 -3.76
CA VAL A 101 -5.86 -11.41 -2.63
C VAL A 101 -5.22 -11.69 -1.27
N ASN A 102 -4.30 -12.66 -1.18
CA ASN A 102 -3.57 -12.93 0.05
C ASN A 102 -2.54 -11.82 0.32
N LYS A 103 -1.82 -11.39 -0.71
CA LYS A 103 -0.85 -10.27 -0.59
C LYS A 103 -1.55 -8.98 -0.20
N ALA A 104 -2.65 -8.63 -0.88
CA ALA A 104 -3.46 -7.47 -0.56
C ALA A 104 -4.00 -7.55 0.88
N SER A 105 -4.45 -8.73 1.33
CA SER A 105 -4.92 -8.90 2.72
C SER A 105 -3.81 -8.61 3.74
N LYS A 106 -2.58 -9.10 3.49
CA LYS A 106 -1.46 -8.89 4.41
C LYS A 106 -1.00 -7.44 4.45
N LEU A 107 -0.94 -6.81 3.28
CA LEU A 107 -0.59 -5.41 3.11
C LEU A 107 -1.61 -4.49 3.78
N TRP A 108 -2.91 -4.79 3.62
CA TRP A 108 -3.99 -4.11 4.33
C TRP A 108 -3.83 -4.21 5.84
N THR A 109 -3.57 -5.42 6.37
CA THR A 109 -3.35 -5.61 7.82
C THR A 109 -2.13 -4.84 8.33
N ALA A 110 -1.06 -4.72 7.53
CA ALA A 110 0.09 -3.90 7.89
C ALA A 110 -0.29 -2.41 8.03
N PHE A 111 -1.07 -1.90 7.07
CA PHE A 111 -1.54 -0.52 7.08
C PHE A 111 -2.53 -0.23 8.21
N ASP A 112 -3.43 -1.17 8.48
CA ASP A 112 -4.35 -1.12 9.61
C ASP A 112 -3.58 -1.01 10.94
N LYS A 113 -2.54 -1.82 11.11
CA LYS A 113 -1.71 -1.84 12.32
C LYS A 113 -1.02 -0.50 12.61
N VAL A 114 -0.66 0.25 11.57
CA VAL A 114 -0.06 1.59 11.71
C VAL A 114 -1.10 2.72 11.65
N ASN A 115 -2.40 2.39 11.71
CA ASN A 115 -3.51 3.34 11.60
C ASN A 115 -3.48 4.20 10.32
N TRP A 116 -2.87 3.70 9.25
CA TRP A 116 -2.89 4.38 7.95
C TRP A 116 -4.25 4.30 7.28
N LEU A 117 -5.04 3.27 7.59
CA LEU A 117 -6.40 3.13 7.06
C LEU A 117 -7.42 3.96 7.82
N ASP A 118 -7.00 4.80 8.78
CA ASP A 118 -7.90 5.69 9.48
C ASP A 118 -8.59 6.64 8.49
N ALA A 119 -9.88 6.88 8.73
CA ALA A 119 -10.65 7.78 7.90
C ALA A 119 -10.11 9.22 8.00
N ASP A 120 -9.49 9.60 9.12
CA ASP A 120 -8.91 10.92 9.34
C ASP A 120 -7.87 11.28 8.27
N TRP A 121 -7.06 10.30 7.83
CA TRP A 121 -6.07 10.49 6.77
C TRP A 121 -6.67 10.88 5.43
N VAL A 122 -7.81 10.30 5.07
CA VAL A 122 -8.50 10.61 3.81
C VAL A 122 -9.56 11.70 3.98
N ARG A 123 -10.00 11.97 5.21
CA ARG A 123 -11.03 12.98 5.53
C ARG A 123 -10.57 14.39 5.15
N GLN A 124 -9.27 14.66 5.23
CA GLN A 124 -8.70 15.93 4.76
C GLN A 124 -8.86 16.17 3.24
N PHE A 125 -9.06 15.09 2.46
CA PHE A 125 -9.23 15.14 1.00
C PHE A 125 -10.69 15.06 0.55
N LEU A 126 -11.64 15.01 1.49
CA LEU A 126 -13.06 14.75 1.23
C LEU A 126 -13.80 16.05 0.90
#